data_AF-A0A8J7YM51-F1
#
_entry.id   AF-A0A8J7YM51-F1
#
_cell.length_a   1.000
_cell.length_b   1.000
_cell.length_c   1.000
_cell.angle_alpha   90.00
_cell.angle_beta   90.00
_cell.angle_gamma   90.00
#
_symmetry.space_group_name_H-M   'P 1'
#
loop_
_entity.id
_entity.type
_entity.pdbx_description
1 polymer ?
#
loop_
_entity_poly.entity_id
_entity_poly.type
_entity_poly.pdbx_seq_one_letter_code
_entity_poly.pdbx_strand_id
1 'polypeptide(L)'
;MSSGQSPVEQYVETVAPRLGDEGFERSETTLDEQALTVFHDREVQPWKLALVDTVIVVGTADTPAEARAFSKAAFEQGLSLKSRFPRGLFGGVVVYPVIVTEAPLVNWVNSYSPRHWSSFEFPVVVAPEADSIHYNRETPTWGAVYYRGLRNQAERLFAP
;
A
#
# COMPACT_ATOMS: atom_id res chain seq x y z
N MET A 1 5.34 -2.58 -33.52
CA MET A 1 5.63 -1.53 -32.53
C MET A 1 4.74 -1.83 -31.33
N SER A 2 5.21 -2.67 -30.40
CA SER A 2 4.49 -2.84 -29.13
C SER A 2 4.70 -1.55 -28.35
N SER A 3 3.62 -0.84 -28.04
CA SER A 3 3.65 0.20 -27.01
C SER A 3 4.16 -0.47 -25.75
N GLY A 4 5.40 -0.20 -25.36
CA GLY A 4 6.00 -0.78 -24.16
C GLY A 4 5.23 -0.25 -22.95
N GLN A 5 4.40 -1.08 -22.34
CA GLN A 5 3.79 -0.76 -21.04
C GLN A 5 4.90 -0.49 -20.04
N SER A 6 4.71 0.52 -19.20
CA SER A 6 5.63 0.84 -18.11
C SER A 6 5.72 -0.34 -17.11
N PRO A 7 6.83 -0.49 -16.38
CA PRO A 7 6.97 -1.55 -15.37
C PRO A 7 5.82 -1.56 -14.34
N VAL A 8 5.28 -0.39 -13.99
CA VAL A 8 4.11 -0.27 -13.11
C VAL A 8 2.87 -0.88 -13.73
N GLU A 9 2.56 -0.55 -14.99
CA GLU A 9 1.37 -1.08 -15.67
C GLU A 9 1.45 -2.60 -15.75
N GLN A 10 2.61 -3.16 -16.12
CA GLN A 10 2.81 -4.61 -16.16
C GLN A 10 2.62 -5.26 -14.79
N TYR A 11 3.19 -4.65 -13.74
CA TYR A 11 3.02 -5.14 -12.37
C TYR A 11 1.54 -5.05 -11.93
N VAL A 12 0.87 -3.94 -12.20
CA VAL A 12 -0.55 -3.74 -11.89
C VAL A 12 -1.42 -4.80 -12.57
N GLU A 13 -1.20 -5.08 -13.85
CA GLU A 13 -1.95 -6.14 -14.56
C GLU A 13 -1.65 -7.54 -13.99
N THR A 14 -0.48 -7.75 -13.40
CA THR A 14 -0.11 -9.02 -12.73
C THR A 14 -0.88 -9.21 -11.42
N VAL A 15 -1.01 -8.16 -10.60
CA VAL A 15 -1.64 -8.26 -9.28
C VAL A 15 -3.15 -7.99 -9.29
N ALA A 16 -3.67 -7.27 -10.30
CA ALA A 16 -5.06 -6.86 -10.36
C ALA A 16 -6.08 -8.01 -10.29
N PRO A 17 -5.91 -9.17 -10.96
CA PRO A 17 -6.86 -10.28 -10.85
C PRO A 17 -6.96 -10.80 -9.41
N ARG A 18 -5.80 -11.00 -8.77
CA ARG A 18 -5.70 -11.46 -7.37
C ARG A 18 -6.31 -10.45 -6.40
N LEU A 19 -6.11 -9.15 -6.61
CA LEU A 19 -6.74 -8.11 -5.80
C LEU A 19 -8.26 -8.07 -6.02
N GLY A 20 -8.73 -8.27 -7.25
CA GLY A 20 -10.16 -8.36 -7.58
C GLY A 20 -10.84 -9.56 -6.93
N ASP A 21 -10.20 -10.73 -6.94
CA ASP A 21 -10.70 -11.95 -6.26
C ASP A 21 -10.83 -11.76 -4.74
N GLU A 22 -10.04 -10.85 -4.17
CA GLU A 22 -10.06 -10.46 -2.76
C GLU A 22 -11.05 -9.33 -2.45
N GLY A 23 -11.80 -8.85 -3.45
CA GLY A 23 -12.83 -7.84 -3.28
C GLY A 23 -12.38 -6.39 -3.45
N PHE A 24 -11.12 -6.15 -3.85
CA PHE A 24 -10.65 -4.79 -4.09
C PHE A 24 -11.20 -4.21 -5.40
N GLU A 25 -11.73 -2.99 -5.31
CA GLU A 25 -12.13 -2.20 -6.47
C GLU A 25 -10.93 -1.40 -7.01
N ARG A 26 -10.66 -1.51 -8.31
CA ARG A 26 -9.62 -0.73 -9.00
C ARG A 26 -10.16 0.63 -9.44
N SER A 27 -9.38 1.67 -9.21
CA SER A 27 -9.62 3.02 -9.69
C SER A 27 -8.30 3.70 -10.07
N GLU A 28 -8.40 4.83 -10.76
CA GLU A 28 -7.25 5.67 -11.08
C GLU A 28 -7.35 7.01 -10.35
N THR A 29 -6.21 7.55 -9.94
CA THR A 29 -6.11 8.89 -9.37
C THR A 29 -4.87 9.60 -9.88
N THR A 30 -4.74 10.88 -9.54
CA THR A 30 -3.54 11.66 -9.84
C THR A 30 -2.98 12.20 -8.55
N LEU A 31 -1.68 12.00 -8.34
CA LEU A 31 -0.94 12.50 -7.18
C LEU A 31 0.32 13.17 -7.70
N ASP A 32 0.47 14.47 -7.43
CA ASP A 32 1.59 15.27 -7.92
C ASP A 32 1.86 15.06 -9.43
N GLU A 33 0.79 15.11 -10.24
CA GLU A 33 0.80 14.94 -11.71
C GLU A 33 1.13 13.52 -12.21
N GLN A 34 1.41 12.57 -11.30
CA GLN A 34 1.56 11.16 -11.63
C GLN A 34 0.20 10.45 -11.58
N ALA A 35 -0.16 9.77 -12.68
CA ALA A 35 -1.29 8.85 -12.69
C ALA A 35 -0.95 7.61 -11.84
N LEU A 36 -1.81 7.31 -10.87
CA LEU A 36 -1.62 6.20 -9.94
C LEU A 36 -2.81 5.25 -10.03
N THR A 37 -2.52 3.96 -9.91
CA THR A 37 -3.56 2.94 -9.72
C THR A 37 -3.84 2.79 -8.22
N VAL A 38 -5.11 2.86 -7.85
CA VAL A 38 -5.59 2.68 -6.48
C VAL A 38 -6.50 1.47 -6.43
N PHE A 39 -6.25 0.59 -5.47
CA PHE A 39 -7.17 -0.49 -5.11
C PHE A 39 -7.73 -0.23 -3.73
N HIS A 40 -9.05 -0.37 -3.58
CA HIS A 40 -9.74 -0.11 -2.32
C HIS A 40 -10.70 -1.24 -2.01
N ASP A 41 -10.57 -1.80 -0.80
CA ASP A 41 -11.57 -2.68 -0.20
C ASP A 41 -12.06 -2.08 1.11
N ARG A 42 -13.33 -2.35 1.43
CA ARG A 42 -13.96 -2.02 2.70
C ARG A 42 -14.52 -3.28 3.34
N GLU A 43 -13.83 -3.71 4.39
CA GLU A 43 -14.27 -4.83 5.20
C GLU A 43 -15.10 -4.34 6.39
N VAL A 44 -16.31 -4.90 6.54
CA VAL A 44 -17.08 -4.80 7.79
C VAL A 44 -16.62 -5.92 8.71
N GLN A 45 -16.17 -5.59 9.92
CA GLN A 45 -15.85 -6.55 10.98
C GLN A 45 -16.90 -6.46 12.09
N PRO A 46 -18.04 -7.19 12.00
CA PRO A 46 -19.18 -7.02 12.90
C PRO A 46 -18.85 -7.37 14.35
N TRP A 47 -18.00 -8.37 14.54
CA TRP A 47 -17.55 -8.82 15.86
C TRP A 47 -16.59 -7.83 16.54
N LYS A 48 -15.95 -6.94 15.77
CA LYS A 48 -15.17 -5.80 16.28
C LYS A 48 -15.95 -4.49 16.30
N LEU A 49 -17.19 -4.49 15.78
CA LEU A 49 -17.97 -3.28 15.47
C LEU A 49 -17.16 -2.25 14.65
N ALA A 50 -16.26 -2.73 13.78
CA ALA A 50 -15.30 -1.89 13.09
C ALA A 50 -15.46 -1.97 11.57
N LEU A 51 -15.28 -0.84 10.90
CA LEU A 51 -15.04 -0.76 9.47
C LEU A 51 -13.55 -0.59 9.23
N VAL A 52 -12.97 -1.39 8.34
CA VAL A 52 -11.56 -1.26 7.95
C VAL A 52 -11.51 -0.97 6.46
N ASP A 53 -11.05 0.22 6.12
CA ASP A 53 -10.68 0.57 4.75
C ASP A 53 -9.25 0.10 4.50
N THR A 54 -9.04 -0.72 3.47
CA THR A 54 -7.71 -1.08 2.99
C THR A 54 -7.49 -0.42 1.63
N VAL A 55 -6.50 0.47 1.57
CA VAL A 55 -6.18 1.23 0.35
C VAL A 55 -4.78 0.86 -0.10
N ILE A 56 -4.63 0.48 -1.35
CA ILE A 56 -3.35 0.17 -1.98
C ILE A 56 -3.15 1.23 -3.06
N VAL A 57 -2.02 1.91 -3.03
CA VAL A 57 -1.65 2.92 -4.03
C VAL A 57 -0.36 2.47 -4.69
N VAL A 58 -0.41 2.22 -6.00
CA VAL A 58 0.72 1.70 -6.76
C VAL A 58 1.37 2.84 -7.56
N GLY A 59 2.68 2.99 -7.43
CA GLY A 59 3.48 4.00 -8.13
C GLY A 59 4.96 3.63 -8.21
N THR A 60 5.79 4.62 -8.53
CA THR A 60 7.25 4.47 -8.68
C THR A 60 7.99 5.45 -7.79
N ALA A 61 9.23 5.10 -7.46
CA ALA A 61 10.22 6.02 -6.94
C ALA A 61 11.61 5.44 -7.21
N ASP A 62 12.57 6.30 -7.52
CA ASP A 62 13.95 5.89 -7.80
C ASP A 62 14.89 6.31 -6.65
N THR A 63 14.46 7.25 -5.82
CA THR A 63 15.22 7.73 -4.67
C THR A 63 14.47 7.57 -3.34
N PRO A 64 15.18 7.45 -2.19
CA PRO A 64 14.54 7.44 -0.87
C PRO A 64 13.69 8.68 -0.57
N ALA A 65 14.03 9.83 -1.18
CA ALA A 65 13.28 11.07 -1.02
C ALA A 65 11.94 11.01 -1.75
N GLU A 66 11.95 10.57 -3.01
CA GLU A 66 10.73 10.30 -3.79
C GLU A 66 9.87 9.24 -3.12
N ALA A 67 10.48 8.13 -2.68
CA ALA A 67 9.77 7.04 -2.02
C ALA A 67 9.04 7.51 -0.75
N ARG A 68 9.70 8.37 0.03
CA ARG A 68 9.08 9.00 1.21
C ARG A 68 7.95 9.97 0.83
N ALA A 69 8.14 10.78 -0.21
CA ALA A 69 7.12 11.70 -0.69
C ALA A 69 5.88 10.95 -1.18
N PHE A 70 6.08 9.95 -2.04
CA PHE A 70 5.06 9.05 -2.53
C PHE A 70 4.33 8.35 -1.39
N SER A 71 5.06 7.76 -0.44
CA SER A 71 4.47 7.05 0.70
C SER A 71 3.53 7.94 1.52
N LYS A 72 3.96 9.17 1.79
CA LYS A 72 3.16 10.17 2.50
C LYS A 72 1.91 10.56 1.70
N ALA A 73 2.07 10.82 0.41
CA ALA A 73 1.00 11.28 -0.45
C ALA A 73 -0.04 10.16 -0.70
N ALA A 74 0.40 8.91 -0.85
CA ALA A 74 -0.44 7.72 -0.88
C ALA A 74 -1.23 7.55 0.43
N PHE A 75 -0.59 7.78 1.58
CA PHE A 75 -1.26 7.75 2.87
C PHE A 75 -2.36 8.82 2.97
N GLU A 76 -2.07 10.05 2.56
CA GLU A 76 -3.05 11.15 2.50
C GLU A 76 -4.23 10.81 1.57
N GLN A 77 -3.96 10.19 0.41
CA GLN A 77 -4.99 9.67 -0.48
C GLN A 77 -5.86 8.62 0.21
N GLY A 78 -5.28 7.63 0.89
CA GLY A 78 -6.03 6.61 1.63
C GLY A 78 -6.88 7.20 2.76
N LEU A 79 -6.40 8.25 3.43
CA LEU A 79 -7.20 8.97 4.43
C LEU A 79 -8.42 9.66 3.81
N SER A 80 -8.34 10.12 2.56
CA SER A 80 -9.45 10.78 1.86
C SER A 80 -10.57 9.81 1.45
N LEU A 81 -10.23 8.56 1.17
CA LEU A 81 -11.17 7.49 0.77
C LEU A 81 -11.90 6.86 1.96
N LYS A 82 -11.41 7.12 3.17
CA LYS A 82 -12.00 6.61 4.40
C LYS A 82 -13.46 7.06 4.54
N SER A 83 -14.29 6.15 5.03
CA SER A 83 -15.65 6.46 5.48
C SER A 83 -15.69 7.69 6.39
N ARG A 84 -16.70 8.57 6.23
CA ARG A 84 -16.94 9.78 7.06
C ARG A 84 -17.21 9.49 8.55
N PHE A 85 -17.13 8.23 8.98
CA PHE A 85 -17.26 7.89 10.39
C PHE A 85 -16.14 8.56 11.22
N PRO A 86 -16.46 9.15 12.39
CA PRO A 86 -15.47 9.84 13.21
C PRO A 86 -14.31 8.92 13.60
N ARG A 87 -13.08 9.46 13.59
CA ARG A 87 -11.85 8.77 13.99
C ARG A 87 -12.02 8.22 15.42
N GLY A 88 -11.76 6.92 15.63
CA GLY A 88 -11.94 6.27 16.93
C GLY A 88 -12.11 4.75 16.85
N LEU A 89 -12.69 4.17 17.91
CA LEU A 89 -12.82 2.72 18.21
C LEU A 89 -13.47 1.84 17.13
N PHE A 90 -14.06 2.41 16.07
CA PHE A 90 -14.96 1.70 15.14
C PHE A 90 -14.59 1.89 13.66
N GLY A 91 -13.46 2.53 13.33
CA GLY A 91 -13.06 2.81 11.94
C GLY A 91 -11.55 2.93 11.76
N GLY A 92 -10.94 1.94 11.12
CA GLY A 92 -9.51 1.89 10.79
C GLY A 92 -9.26 2.15 9.31
N VAL A 93 -8.06 2.62 8.99
CA VAL A 93 -7.56 2.65 7.61
C VAL A 93 -6.16 2.07 7.58
N VAL A 94 -5.94 1.15 6.66
CA VAL A 94 -4.63 0.61 6.32
C VAL A 94 -4.31 1.09 4.93
N VAL A 95 -3.17 1.74 4.77
CA VAL A 95 -2.67 2.16 3.47
C VAL A 95 -1.39 1.43 3.16
N TYR A 96 -1.33 0.82 1.97
CA TYR A 96 -0.15 0.23 1.37
C TYR A 96 0.34 1.10 0.21
N PRO A 97 1.31 2.00 0.45
CA PRO A 97 2.10 2.56 -0.63
C PRO A 97 2.98 1.46 -1.25
N VAL A 98 2.64 1.03 -2.47
CA VAL A 98 3.38 0.01 -3.22
C VAL A 98 4.23 0.70 -4.28
N ILE A 99 5.53 0.65 -4.07
CA ILE A 99 6.53 1.27 -4.94
C ILE A 99 7.14 0.18 -5.82
N VAL A 100 6.84 0.24 -7.11
CA VAL A 100 7.41 -0.66 -8.11
C VAL A 100 8.70 -0.04 -8.63
N THR A 101 9.84 -0.65 -8.35
CA THR A 101 11.15 -0.15 -8.79
C THR A 101 12.24 -1.20 -8.67
N GLU A 102 13.25 -1.09 -9.54
CA GLU A 102 14.52 -1.82 -9.44
C GLU A 102 15.60 -1.00 -8.69
N ALA A 103 15.28 0.24 -8.29
CA ALA A 103 16.18 1.07 -7.51
C ALA A 103 16.42 0.47 -6.10
N PRO A 104 17.62 0.65 -5.51
CA PRO A 104 17.99 0.02 -4.24
C PRO A 104 17.35 0.70 -3.02
N LEU A 105 16.03 0.65 -2.91
CA LEU A 105 15.25 1.28 -1.82
C LEU A 105 15.08 0.38 -0.58
N VAL A 106 15.68 -0.80 -0.56
CA VAL A 106 15.58 -1.79 0.54
C VAL A 106 15.95 -1.19 1.89
N ASN A 107 17.05 -0.42 1.95
CA ASN A 107 17.49 0.23 3.20
C ASN A 107 16.49 1.30 3.68
N TRP A 108 15.91 2.04 2.74
CA TRP A 108 14.89 3.03 3.05
C TRP A 108 13.65 2.36 3.64
N VAL A 109 13.07 1.38 2.94
CA VAL A 109 11.82 0.76 3.38
C VAL A 109 12.00 -0.01 4.70
N ASN A 110 13.17 -0.59 4.95
CA ASN A 110 13.49 -1.25 6.22
C ASN A 110 13.61 -0.29 7.40
N SER A 111 14.04 0.95 7.18
CA SER A 111 14.21 1.95 8.24
C SER A 111 13.00 2.88 8.41
N TYR A 112 12.12 2.93 7.42
CA TYR A 112 10.96 3.80 7.44
C TYR A 112 9.83 3.16 8.27
N SER A 113 9.51 3.80 9.39
CA SER A 113 8.46 3.37 10.31
C SER A 113 7.55 4.56 10.67
N PRO A 114 6.64 4.97 9.78
CA PRO A 114 5.71 6.06 10.04
C PRO A 114 4.78 5.70 11.21
N ARG A 115 4.44 6.69 12.03
CA ARG A 115 3.54 6.50 13.18
C ARG A 115 2.32 7.40 13.03
N HIS A 116 1.16 6.77 12.88
CA HIS A 116 -0.12 7.45 12.75
C HIS A 116 -1.06 7.10 13.90
N TRP A 117 -1.96 8.04 14.23
CA TRP A 117 -3.03 7.78 15.19
C TRP A 117 -4.19 7.06 14.50
N SER A 118 -4.60 5.91 15.04
CA SER A 118 -5.76 5.13 14.56
C SER A 118 -5.74 4.75 13.07
N SER A 119 -4.56 4.65 12.46
CA SER A 119 -4.34 4.37 11.04
C SER A 119 -3.00 3.65 10.87
N PHE A 120 -2.83 2.90 9.79
CA PHE A 120 -1.56 2.24 9.45
C PHE A 120 -1.09 2.67 8.06
N GLU A 121 0.18 3.05 7.97
CA GLU A 121 0.91 3.21 6.71
C GLU A 121 1.93 2.07 6.67
N PHE A 122 1.86 1.20 5.67
CA PHE A 122 2.73 0.05 5.51
C PHE A 122 3.35 0.03 4.11
N PRO A 123 4.48 0.74 3.91
CA PRO A 123 5.10 0.84 2.59
C PRO A 123 5.76 -0.46 2.17
N VAL A 124 5.60 -0.78 0.90
CA VAL A 124 6.14 -1.99 0.27
C VAL A 124 6.88 -1.56 -0.99
N VAL A 125 8.12 -2.01 -1.13
CA VAL A 125 8.90 -1.90 -2.36
C VAL A 125 8.83 -3.25 -3.06
N VAL A 126 8.47 -3.24 -4.33
CA VAL A 126 8.44 -4.43 -5.20
C VAL A 126 9.44 -4.23 -6.32
N ALA A 127 10.30 -5.22 -6.52
CA ALA A 127 11.24 -5.31 -7.63
C ALA A 127 10.80 -6.49 -8.52
N PRO A 128 9.94 -6.25 -9.53
CA PRO A 128 9.37 -7.31 -10.35
C PRO A 128 10.41 -8.14 -11.09
N GLU A 129 11.49 -7.53 -11.60
CA GLU A 129 12.52 -8.28 -12.34
C GLU A 129 13.31 -9.21 -11.41
N ALA A 130 13.52 -8.77 -10.17
CA ALA A 130 14.20 -9.54 -9.12
C ALA A 130 13.27 -10.53 -8.39
N ASP A 131 11.98 -10.59 -8.74
CA ASP A 131 10.95 -11.41 -8.09
C ASP A 131 10.98 -11.26 -6.56
N SER A 132 10.97 -10.00 -6.08
CA SER A 132 11.17 -9.73 -4.66
C SER A 132 10.36 -8.55 -4.13
N ILE A 133 10.00 -8.66 -2.84
CA ILE A 133 9.34 -7.60 -2.09
C ILE A 133 10.11 -7.25 -0.83
N HIS A 134 10.05 -5.97 -0.46
CA HIS A 134 10.73 -5.43 0.70
C HIS A 134 9.81 -4.50 1.48
N TYR A 135 9.82 -4.64 2.79
CA TYR A 135 9.06 -3.82 3.72
C TYR A 135 9.74 -3.85 5.09
N ASN A 136 9.36 -2.94 5.99
CA ASN A 136 9.91 -2.91 7.33
C ASN A 136 9.59 -4.20 8.14
N ARG A 137 10.64 -4.96 8.47
CA ARG A 137 10.56 -6.19 9.27
C ARG A 137 10.61 -5.95 10.77
N GLU A 138 10.98 -4.75 11.20
CA GLU A 138 10.93 -4.38 12.61
C GLU A 138 9.47 -4.28 13.06
N THR A 139 9.18 -4.87 14.22
CA THR A 139 7.86 -4.81 14.80
C THR A 139 7.89 -3.73 15.87
N PRO A 140 7.31 -2.54 15.64
CA PRO A 140 7.23 -1.55 16.69
C PRO A 140 6.44 -2.11 17.87
N THR A 141 6.82 -1.71 19.08
CA THR A 141 6.15 -2.13 20.32
C THR A 141 4.68 -1.69 20.34
N TRP A 142 4.36 -0.57 19.67
CA TRP A 142 2.99 -0.14 19.42
C TRP A 142 2.40 -0.91 18.23
N GLY A 143 1.30 -1.62 18.47
CA GLY A 143 0.53 -2.25 17.38
C GLY A 143 1.14 -3.54 16.82
N ALA A 144 2.06 -4.20 17.54
CA ALA A 144 2.70 -5.46 17.13
C ALA A 144 1.72 -6.55 16.63
N VAL A 145 0.52 -6.62 17.22
CA VAL A 145 -0.56 -7.54 16.80
C VAL A 145 -1.00 -7.31 15.35
N TYR A 146 -0.97 -6.06 14.88
CA TYR A 146 -1.38 -5.70 13.52
C TYR A 146 -0.28 -5.98 12.50
N TYR A 147 0.99 -5.70 12.83
CA TYR A 147 2.11 -5.80 11.88
C TYR A 147 2.32 -7.20 11.30
N ARG A 148 2.04 -8.28 12.06
CA ARG A 148 2.08 -9.63 11.50
C ARG A 148 1.03 -9.84 10.41
N GLY A 149 -0.19 -9.33 10.63
CA GLY A 149 -1.27 -9.39 9.64
C GLY A 149 -0.93 -8.57 8.40
N LEU A 150 -0.40 -7.36 8.58
CA LEU A 150 0.00 -6.48 7.48
C LEU A 150 1.08 -7.12 6.59
N ARG A 151 2.10 -7.75 7.19
CA ARG A 151 3.14 -8.48 6.45
C ARG A 151 2.56 -9.65 5.67
N ASN A 152 1.74 -10.48 6.33
CA ASN A 152 1.12 -11.63 5.66
C ASN A 152 0.23 -11.18 4.50
N GLN A 153 -0.49 -10.06 4.65
CA GLN A 153 -1.31 -9.50 3.58
C GLN A 153 -0.42 -8.96 2.45
N ALA A 154 0.67 -8.25 2.76
CA ALA A 154 1.60 -7.74 1.75
C ALA A 154 2.24 -8.86 0.93
N GLU A 155 2.78 -9.89 1.58
CA GLU A 155 3.36 -11.08 0.91
C GLU A 155 2.34 -11.76 0.00
N ARG A 156 1.11 -11.93 0.49
CA ARG A 156 0.06 -12.61 -0.26
C ARG A 156 -0.43 -11.81 -1.47
N LEU A 157 -0.56 -10.49 -1.32
CA LEU A 157 -1.18 -9.63 -2.34
C LEU A 157 -0.20 -9.02 -3.33
N PHE A 158 1.06 -8.76 -2.93
CA PHE A 158 2.00 -7.94 -3.69
C PHE A 158 3.24 -8.69 -4.17
N ALA A 159 3.47 -9.93 -3.71
CA ALA A 159 4.50 -10.77 -4.32
C ALA A 159 4.22 -10.90 -5.84
N PRO A 160 5.23 -10.70 -6.72
CA PRO A 160 5.08 -10.82 -8.17
C PRO A 160 4.49 -12.16 -8.63
#